data_AF-A0A7V9RFN1-F1
#
_entry.id   AF-A0A7V9RFN1-F1
#
_cell.length_a   1.000
_cell.length_b   1.000
_cell.length_c   1.000
_cell.angle_alpha   90.00
_cell.angle_beta   90.00
_cell.angle_gamma   90.00
#
_symmetry.space_group_name_H-M   'P 1'
#
loop_
_entity.id
_entity.type
_entity.pdbx_description
1 polymer ?
#
loop_
_entity_poly.entity_id
_entity_poly.type
_entity_poly.pdbx_seq_one_letter_code
_entity_poly.pdbx_strand_id
1 'polypeptide(L)'
;MKLAALLLVAGCVKVPHQRADAMRAEPKEPLGEDRLSLHWKFETADRRTEVTPQEFAQAAVYADTIFVGSASGYFFALKASNGAVRWKKKTGAIASAPLVGGSVLYLGTSDGVLMCLDSQTGEEKWRYQSRGPISQRPSATQDLVVFSNESDQVVAVDAITGKFKWQFKGE
;
A
#
# COMPACT_ATOMS: atom_id res chain seq x y z
N MET A 1 -31.33 -12.36 67.20
CA MET A 1 -30.18 -11.78 67.94
C MET A 1 -29.07 -12.83 68.05
N LYS A 2 -28.01 -12.68 67.25
CA LYS A 2 -26.63 -13.13 67.50
C LYS A 2 -25.78 -12.52 66.38
N LEU A 3 -25.05 -11.45 66.70
CA LEU A 3 -24.08 -10.81 65.81
C LEU A 3 -22.82 -11.69 65.78
N ALA A 4 -22.34 -12.02 64.58
CA ALA A 4 -20.99 -12.51 64.38
C ALA A 4 -20.15 -11.37 63.81
N ALA A 5 -19.20 -10.88 64.59
CA ALA A 5 -18.22 -9.89 64.15
C ALA A 5 -17.13 -10.59 63.33
N LEU A 6 -17.03 -10.26 62.05
CA LEU A 6 -15.94 -10.71 61.18
C LEU A 6 -14.83 -9.65 61.22
N LEU A 7 -13.72 -9.94 61.89
CA LEU A 7 -12.49 -9.14 61.82
C LEU A 7 -11.87 -9.30 60.43
N LEU A 8 -11.88 -8.22 59.64
CA LEU A 8 -11.05 -8.11 58.44
C LEU A 8 -9.63 -7.73 58.85
N VAL A 9 -8.72 -8.71 58.87
CA VAL A 9 -7.28 -8.45 58.90
C VAL A 9 -6.87 -8.09 57.47
N ALA A 10 -6.66 -6.80 57.21
CA ALA A 10 -6.06 -6.32 55.97
C ALA A 10 -4.56 -6.67 55.97
N GLY A 11 -4.23 -7.91 55.61
CA GLY A 11 -2.86 -8.31 55.32
C GLY A 11 -2.48 -7.86 53.91
N CYS A 12 -1.55 -6.91 53.78
CA CYS A 12 -0.84 -6.71 52.53
C CYS A 12 -0.09 -8.00 52.19
N VAL A 13 -0.66 -8.84 51.32
CA VAL A 13 0.10 -9.91 50.68
C VAL A 13 1.12 -9.21 49.80
N LYS A 14 2.40 -9.26 50.19
CA LYS A 14 3.49 -9.00 49.26
C LYS A 14 3.35 -10.04 48.16
N VAL A 15 2.80 -9.63 47.01
CA VAL A 15 2.89 -10.44 45.80
C VAL A 15 4.40 -10.59 45.56
N PRO A 16 4.96 -11.81 45.62
CA PRO A 16 6.35 -11.97 45.27
C PRO A 16 6.46 -11.50 43.82
N HIS A 17 7.32 -10.51 43.56
CA HIS A 17 7.76 -10.26 42.22
C HIS A 17 8.46 -11.54 41.75
N GLN A 18 7.71 -12.43 41.11
CA GLN A 18 8.31 -13.41 40.22
C GLN A 18 9.00 -12.55 39.18
N ARG A 19 10.31 -12.35 39.33
CA ARG A 19 11.14 -12.07 38.18
C ARG A 19 10.86 -13.26 37.28
N ALA A 20 10.08 -13.02 36.21
CA ALA A 20 9.95 -13.98 35.15
C ALA A 20 11.38 -14.22 34.67
N ASP A 21 11.97 -15.31 35.15
CA ASP A 21 13.24 -15.77 34.68
C ASP A 21 12.93 -16.25 33.27
N ALA A 22 13.13 -15.40 32.27
CA ALA A 22 12.77 -15.68 30.87
C ALA A 22 13.40 -16.99 30.37
N MET A 23 14.46 -17.44 31.06
CA MET A 23 15.16 -18.71 30.85
C MET A 23 14.40 -19.95 31.37
N ARG A 24 13.31 -19.77 32.14
CA ARG A 24 12.48 -20.83 32.74
C ARG A 24 10.99 -20.71 32.39
N ALA A 25 10.62 -19.79 31.50
CA ALA A 25 9.26 -19.74 31.00
C ALA A 25 9.00 -21.00 30.15
N GLU A 26 8.14 -21.90 30.63
CA GLU A 26 7.62 -22.97 29.77
C GLU A 26 6.80 -22.32 28.63
N PRO A 27 6.90 -22.83 27.39
CA PRO A 27 6.11 -22.31 26.30
C PRO A 27 4.62 -22.47 26.66
N LYS A 28 3.86 -21.37 26.66
CA LYS A 28 2.41 -21.45 26.49
C LYS A 28 2.17 -22.30 25.24
N GLU A 29 1.24 -23.26 25.34
CA GLU A 29 0.86 -24.28 24.34
C GLU A 29 1.35 -24.04 22.90
N PRO A 30 1.86 -25.07 22.19
CA PRO A 30 2.40 -24.89 20.84
C PRO A 30 1.33 -24.25 19.96
N LEU A 31 1.59 -23.00 19.55
CA LEU A 31 0.92 -22.40 18.40
C LEU A 31 1.06 -23.42 17.27
N GLY A 32 -0.06 -23.85 16.67
CA GLY A 32 -0.03 -24.74 15.52
C GLY A 32 0.95 -24.22 14.46
N GLU A 33 1.46 -25.09 13.58
CA GLU A 33 2.43 -24.65 12.58
C GLU A 33 1.77 -23.71 11.55
N ASP A 34 1.70 -22.42 11.85
CA ASP A 34 1.34 -21.37 10.90
C ASP A 34 2.45 -21.30 9.85
N ARG A 35 2.35 -22.11 8.80
CA ARG A 35 3.28 -22.07 7.67
C ARG A 35 2.68 -21.26 6.53
N LEU A 36 3.35 -20.16 6.19
CA LEU A 36 3.08 -19.43 4.96
C LEU A 36 3.25 -20.37 3.76
N SER A 37 2.22 -20.48 2.92
CA SER A 37 2.26 -21.20 1.65
C SER A 37 2.00 -20.24 0.49
N LEU A 38 2.72 -20.41 -0.62
CA LEU A 38 2.44 -19.66 -1.86
C LEU A 38 1.04 -20.01 -2.35
N HIS A 39 0.12 -19.03 -2.36
CA HIS A 39 -1.24 -19.25 -2.86
C HIS A 39 -1.31 -19.18 -4.39
N TRP A 40 -0.71 -18.14 -4.97
CA TRP A 40 -0.56 -17.98 -6.42
C TRP A 40 0.60 -17.05 -6.73
N LYS A 41 1.04 -17.06 -7.99
CA LYS A 41 2.10 -16.19 -8.53
C LYS A 41 1.60 -15.57 -9.84
N PHE A 42 1.88 -14.29 -10.04
CA PHE A 42 1.70 -13.59 -11.30
C PHE A 42 3.03 -12.98 -11.75
N GLU A 43 3.36 -13.14 -13.03
CA GLU A 43 4.58 -12.59 -13.62
C GLU A 43 4.23 -11.35 -14.45
N THR A 44 4.75 -10.19 -14.06
CA THR A 44 4.47 -8.90 -14.72
C THR A 44 5.30 -8.68 -15.98
N ALA A 45 6.42 -9.38 -16.12
CA ALA A 45 7.33 -9.33 -17.27
C ALA A 45 8.21 -10.59 -17.33
N ASP A 46 8.58 -11.02 -18.55
CA ASP A 46 9.61 -12.05 -18.75
C ASP A 46 11.00 -11.43 -18.56
N ARG A 47 11.67 -11.82 -17.48
CA ARG A 47 12.95 -11.22 -17.03
C ARG A 47 14.19 -11.89 -17.60
N ARG A 48 14.06 -12.81 -18.56
CA ARG A 48 15.23 -13.50 -19.15
C ARG A 48 16.17 -12.58 -19.92
N THR A 49 15.75 -11.36 -20.24
CA THR A 49 16.50 -10.38 -21.04
C THR A 49 16.85 -9.09 -20.28
N GLU A 50 16.49 -8.96 -19.00
CA GLU A 50 16.70 -7.74 -18.22
C GLU A 50 17.97 -7.83 -17.36
N VAL A 51 18.84 -6.81 -17.45
CA VAL A 51 20.14 -6.76 -16.77
C VAL A 51 20.01 -6.38 -15.28
N THR A 52 18.88 -5.83 -14.84
CA THR A 52 18.62 -5.49 -13.42
C THR A 52 17.11 -5.43 -13.13
N PRO A 53 16.58 -6.09 -12.08
CA PRO A 53 15.17 -5.99 -11.72
C PRO A 53 14.85 -4.61 -11.14
N GLN A 54 13.90 -3.87 -11.73
CA GLN A 54 13.48 -2.52 -11.30
C GLN A 54 12.00 -2.43 -10.93
N GLU A 55 11.41 -3.48 -10.35
CA GLU A 55 10.05 -3.38 -9.81
C GLU A 55 10.07 -2.70 -8.43
N PHE A 56 10.10 -1.38 -8.43
CA PHE A 56 10.00 -0.55 -7.23
C PHE A 56 8.54 -0.33 -6.79
N ALA A 57 7.59 -0.52 -7.70
CA ALA A 57 6.20 -0.20 -7.46
C ALA A 57 5.58 -1.14 -6.42
N GLN A 58 5.26 -0.59 -5.25
CA GLN A 58 4.47 -1.33 -4.26
C GLN A 58 3.08 -1.63 -4.82
N ALA A 59 2.54 -2.81 -4.54
CA ALA A 59 1.15 -3.11 -4.87
C ALA A 59 0.19 -2.34 -3.95
N ALA A 60 -1.02 -2.07 -4.45
CA ALA A 60 -2.15 -1.62 -3.63
C ALA A 60 -3.27 -2.66 -3.66
N VAL A 61 -3.98 -2.81 -2.56
CA VAL A 61 -5.13 -3.72 -2.46
C VAL A 61 -6.37 -2.90 -2.11
N TYR A 62 -7.44 -3.09 -2.87
CA TYR A 62 -8.74 -2.52 -2.57
C TYR A 62 -9.83 -3.55 -2.89
N ALA A 63 -10.63 -3.88 -1.87
CA ALA A 63 -11.56 -5.02 -1.92
C ALA A 63 -10.85 -6.31 -2.40
N ASP A 64 -11.41 -7.01 -3.39
CA ASP A 64 -10.84 -8.23 -3.99
C ASP A 64 -9.94 -7.93 -5.22
N THR A 65 -9.33 -6.75 -5.27
CA THR A 65 -8.44 -6.37 -6.37
C THR A 65 -7.07 -5.92 -5.88
N ILE A 66 -6.03 -6.49 -6.47
CA ILE A 66 -4.64 -6.10 -6.30
C ILE A 66 -4.23 -5.30 -7.53
N PHE A 67 -3.68 -4.12 -7.33
CA PHE A 67 -3.17 -3.24 -8.37
C PHE A 67 -1.65 -3.21 -8.31
N VAL A 68 -0.99 -3.48 -9.44
CA VAL A 68 0.47 -3.58 -9.52
C VAL A 68 0.98 -2.96 -10.82
N GLY A 69 2.01 -2.13 -10.69
CA GLY A 69 2.75 -1.57 -11.82
C GLY A 69 3.94 -2.43 -12.19
N SER A 70 4.38 -2.26 -13.43
CA SER A 70 5.51 -2.98 -14.02
C SER A 70 6.51 -1.99 -14.62
N ALA A 71 7.80 -2.27 -14.45
CA ALA A 71 8.86 -1.57 -15.17
C ALA A 71 8.76 -1.78 -16.69
N SER A 72 8.12 -2.88 -17.13
CA SER A 72 7.86 -3.18 -18.55
C SER A 72 6.82 -2.27 -19.23
N GLY A 73 6.23 -1.33 -18.49
CA GLY A 73 5.29 -0.35 -19.04
C GLY A 73 3.81 -0.77 -18.98
N TYR A 74 3.49 -1.71 -18.10
CA TYR A 74 2.13 -2.19 -17.90
C TYR A 74 1.67 -1.98 -16.46
N PHE A 75 0.37 -1.76 -16.30
CA PHE A 75 -0.31 -1.74 -15.01
C PHE A 75 -1.42 -2.79 -15.01
N PHE A 76 -1.54 -3.54 -13.92
CA PHE A 76 -2.44 -4.68 -13.82
C PHE A 76 -3.38 -4.52 -12.64
N ALA A 77 -4.63 -4.94 -12.85
CA ALA A 77 -5.57 -5.27 -11.77
C ALA A 77 -5.79 -6.77 -11.75
N LEU A 78 -5.52 -7.40 -10.61
CA LEU A 78 -5.58 -8.84 -10.41
C LEU A 78 -6.62 -9.18 -9.34
N LYS A 79 -7.32 -10.30 -9.48
CA LYS A 79 -8.15 -10.84 -8.41
C LYS A 79 -7.27 -11.28 -7.25
N ALA A 80 -7.57 -10.84 -6.02
CA ALA A 80 -6.77 -11.20 -4.85
C ALA A 80 -6.83 -12.70 -4.56
N SER A 81 -7.96 -13.33 -4.86
CA SER A 81 -8.18 -14.77 -4.66
C SER A 81 -7.30 -15.69 -5.50
N ASN A 82 -6.95 -15.34 -6.74
CA ASN A 82 -6.27 -16.28 -7.65
C ASN A 82 -5.28 -15.66 -8.64
N GLY A 83 -5.02 -14.35 -8.54
CA GLY A 83 -4.11 -13.64 -9.44
C GLY A 83 -4.62 -13.48 -10.87
N ALA A 84 -5.86 -13.85 -11.18
CA ALA A 84 -6.41 -13.67 -12.52
C ALA A 84 -6.54 -12.19 -12.88
N VAL A 85 -6.14 -11.82 -14.09
CA VAL A 85 -6.20 -10.45 -14.59
C VAL A 85 -7.66 -10.02 -14.74
N ARG A 86 -8.08 -8.99 -13.99
CA ARG A 86 -9.33 -8.26 -14.20
C ARG A 86 -9.21 -7.35 -15.42
N TRP A 87 -8.13 -6.57 -15.47
CA TRP A 87 -7.77 -5.75 -16.61
C TRP A 87 -6.26 -5.46 -16.60
N LYS A 88 -5.74 -5.03 -17.76
CA LYS A 88 -4.37 -4.54 -17.92
C LYS A 88 -4.36 -3.28 -18.78
N LYS A 89 -3.46 -2.35 -18.48
CA LYS A 89 -3.31 -1.07 -19.18
C LYS A 89 -1.86 -0.88 -19.58
N LYS A 90 -1.64 -0.44 -20.82
CA LYS A 90 -0.34 0.07 -21.25
C LYS A 90 -0.18 1.51 -20.75
N THR A 91 0.90 1.77 -20.05
CA THR A 91 1.24 3.06 -19.42
C THR A 91 2.61 3.50 -19.94
N GLY A 92 3.47 4.03 -19.08
CA GLY A 92 4.93 3.93 -19.19
C GLY A 92 5.45 3.02 -18.08
N ALA A 93 6.77 2.88 -17.95
CA ALA A 93 7.35 2.17 -16.80
C ALA A 93 6.85 2.78 -15.49
N ILE A 94 6.53 1.94 -14.50
CA ILE A 94 5.96 2.40 -13.23
C ILE A 94 6.90 2.04 -12.09
N ALA A 95 7.42 3.07 -11.43
CA ALA A 95 8.15 2.93 -10.16
C ALA A 95 7.30 3.37 -8.94
N SER A 96 6.25 4.17 -9.16
CA SER A 96 5.37 4.65 -8.09
C SER A 96 4.41 3.56 -7.63
N ALA A 97 4.17 3.51 -6.31
CA ALA A 97 3.00 2.82 -5.79
C ALA A 97 1.72 3.55 -6.24
N PRO A 98 0.64 2.84 -6.60
CA PRO A 98 -0.63 3.47 -6.93
C PRO A 98 -1.37 3.90 -5.66
N LEU A 99 -2.23 4.91 -5.80
CA LEU A 99 -3.23 5.31 -4.80
C LEU A 99 -4.61 4.88 -5.32
N VAL A 100 -5.38 4.15 -4.51
CA VAL A 100 -6.72 3.68 -4.88
C VAL A 100 -7.74 4.25 -3.90
N GLY A 101 -8.80 4.86 -4.43
CA GLY A 101 -9.89 5.44 -3.64
C GLY A 101 -11.24 5.16 -4.29
N GLY A 102 -11.93 4.10 -3.84
CA GLY A 102 -13.25 3.77 -4.36
C GLY A 102 -13.21 3.39 -5.84
N SER A 103 -13.79 4.24 -6.69
CA SER A 103 -13.91 4.02 -8.14
C SER A 103 -12.73 4.58 -8.95
N VAL A 104 -11.80 5.30 -8.33
CA VAL A 104 -10.64 5.90 -9.01
C VAL A 104 -9.32 5.35 -8.49
N LEU A 105 -8.33 5.32 -9.36
CA LEU A 105 -6.95 5.07 -9.00
C LEU A 105 -6.02 6.11 -9.64
N TYR A 106 -4.95 6.43 -8.93
CA TYR A 106 -3.91 7.33 -9.39
C TYR A 106 -2.56 6.61 -9.41
N LEU A 107 -1.80 6.83 -10.48
CA LEU A 107 -0.43 6.30 -10.58
C LEU A 107 0.47 7.30 -11.30
N GLY A 108 1.73 7.31 -10.88
CA GLY A 108 2.81 8.04 -11.54
C GLY A 108 3.70 7.09 -12.34
N THR A 109 4.18 7.55 -13.48
CA THR A 109 5.09 6.80 -14.34
C THR A 109 6.50 7.41 -14.34
N SER A 110 7.49 6.62 -14.75
CA SER A 110 8.89 7.05 -14.87
C SER A 110 9.12 8.08 -16.00
N ASP A 111 8.19 8.21 -16.95
CA ASP A 111 8.18 9.30 -17.96
C ASP A 111 7.42 10.55 -17.49
N GLY A 112 7.06 10.60 -16.20
CA GLY A 112 6.51 11.79 -15.56
C GLY A 112 5.03 12.04 -15.82
N VAL A 113 4.27 11.00 -16.16
CA VAL A 113 2.82 11.10 -16.36
C VAL A 113 2.11 10.69 -15.07
N LEU A 114 1.27 11.59 -14.54
CA LEU A 114 0.26 11.23 -13.55
C LEU A 114 -1.01 10.81 -14.30
N MET A 115 -1.53 9.62 -14.00
CA MET A 115 -2.75 9.10 -14.61
C MET A 115 -3.83 8.90 -13.56
N CYS A 116 -5.08 9.20 -13.93
CA CYS A 116 -6.28 8.80 -13.21
C CYS A 116 -7.04 7.78 -14.04
N LEU A 117 -7.28 6.61 -13.46
CA LEU A 117 -8.01 5.54 -14.10
C LEU A 117 -9.28 5.19 -13.29
N ASP A 118 -10.26 4.63 -13.96
CA ASP A 118 -11.30 3.86 -13.31
C ASP A 118 -10.71 2.57 -12.72
N SER A 119 -10.90 2.36 -11.42
CA SER A 119 -10.37 1.19 -10.71
C SER A 119 -10.96 -0.14 -11.19
N GLN A 120 -12.18 -0.14 -11.73
CA GLN A 120 -12.89 -1.35 -12.13
C GLN A 120 -12.59 -1.75 -13.57
N THR A 121 -12.43 -0.76 -14.46
CA THR A 121 -12.26 -1.01 -15.91
C THR A 121 -10.84 -0.74 -16.40
N GLY A 122 -10.04 0.03 -15.68
CA GLY A 122 -8.73 0.51 -16.15
C GLY A 122 -8.83 1.60 -17.23
N GLU A 123 -10.04 2.10 -17.52
CA GLU A 123 -10.25 3.21 -18.44
C GLU A 123 -9.64 4.49 -17.88
N GLU A 124 -9.05 5.29 -18.76
CA GLU A 124 -8.41 6.53 -18.34
C GLU A 124 -9.44 7.64 -18.25
N LYS A 125 -9.52 8.28 -17.09
CA LYS A 125 -10.37 9.45 -16.85
C LYS A 125 -9.66 10.72 -17.27
N TRP A 126 -8.37 10.84 -16.90
CA TRP A 126 -7.51 11.94 -17.31
C TRP A 126 -6.03 11.59 -17.10
N ARG A 127 -5.15 12.39 -17.69
CA ARG A 127 -3.70 12.37 -17.44
C ARG A 127 -3.13 13.79 -17.32
N TYR A 128 -2.01 13.91 -16.61
CA TYR A 128 -1.24 15.14 -16.45
C TYR A 128 0.24 14.87 -16.73
N GLN A 129 0.83 15.64 -17.65
CA GLN A 129 2.25 15.58 -17.95
C GLN A 129 3.03 16.47 -16.97
N SER A 130 3.85 15.85 -16.12
CA SER A 130 4.76 16.54 -15.22
C SER A 130 6.11 16.82 -15.88
N ARG A 131 6.97 17.57 -15.19
CA ARG A 131 8.30 17.95 -15.68
C ARG A 131 9.38 16.90 -15.46
N GLY A 132 9.10 15.87 -14.66
CA GLY A 132 10.02 14.78 -14.38
C GLY A 132 9.31 13.52 -13.90
N PRO A 133 10.06 12.42 -13.75
CA PRO A 133 9.55 11.14 -13.26
C PRO A 133 8.74 11.26 -11.97
N ILE A 134 7.70 10.44 -11.83
CA ILE A 134 6.89 10.35 -10.62
C ILE A 134 7.14 8.97 -10.01
N SER A 135 8.05 8.92 -9.03
CA SER A 135 8.46 7.69 -8.35
C SER A 135 7.76 7.49 -7.00
N GLN A 136 7.05 8.49 -6.49
CA GLN A 136 6.36 8.45 -5.20
C GLN A 136 4.83 8.36 -5.36
N ARG A 137 4.20 7.67 -4.40
CA ARG A 137 2.74 7.53 -4.35
C ARG A 137 2.07 8.91 -4.27
N PRO A 138 1.11 9.24 -5.14
CA PRO A 138 0.28 10.44 -4.99
C PRO A 138 -0.55 10.42 -3.70
N SER A 139 -0.98 11.59 -3.25
CA SER A 139 -1.99 11.78 -2.20
C SER A 139 -3.20 12.48 -2.79
N ALA A 140 -4.42 12.13 -2.35
CA ALA A 140 -5.63 12.71 -2.92
C ALA A 140 -6.67 13.06 -1.86
N THR A 141 -7.42 14.13 -2.14
CA THR A 141 -8.68 14.50 -1.51
C THR A 141 -9.80 14.45 -2.54
N GLN A 142 -11.00 14.92 -2.19
CA GLN A 142 -12.09 15.08 -3.16
C GLN A 142 -11.79 16.14 -4.23
N ASP A 143 -10.93 17.12 -3.92
CA ASP A 143 -10.68 18.28 -4.77
C ASP A 143 -9.32 18.23 -5.47
N LEU A 144 -8.31 17.64 -4.81
CA LEU A 144 -6.92 17.71 -5.26
C LEU A 144 -6.26 16.34 -5.28
N VAL A 145 -5.39 16.14 -6.26
CA VAL A 145 -4.33 15.13 -6.24
C VAL A 145 -2.99 15.85 -6.15
N VAL A 146 -2.21 15.51 -5.15
CA VAL A 146 -0.89 16.08 -4.87
C VAL A 146 0.17 15.00 -5.05
N PHE A 147 1.25 15.32 -5.75
CA PHE A 147 2.35 14.39 -5.99
C PHE A 147 3.68 15.13 -6.09
N SER A 148 4.78 14.41 -5.86
CA SER A 148 6.14 14.90 -6.07
C SER A 148 6.74 14.30 -7.34
N ASN A 149 7.63 15.03 -7.99
CA ASN A 149 8.41 14.53 -9.12
C ASN A 149 9.93 14.69 -8.87
N GLU A 150 10.74 14.05 -9.72
CA GLU A 150 12.21 14.13 -9.67
C GLU A 150 12.77 15.43 -10.28
N SER A 151 11.94 16.46 -10.46
CA SER A 151 12.35 17.82 -10.84
C SER A 151 12.22 18.81 -9.65
N ASP A 152 12.26 18.26 -8.44
CA ASP A 152 12.16 18.99 -7.17
C ASP A 152 10.83 19.76 -7.00
N GLN A 153 9.75 19.25 -7.59
CA GLN A 153 8.43 19.88 -7.52
C GLN A 153 7.45 19.03 -6.71
N VAL A 154 6.62 19.73 -5.92
CA VAL A 154 5.32 19.24 -5.45
C VAL A 154 4.25 19.89 -6.29
N VAL A 155 3.41 19.10 -6.95
CA VAL A 155 2.38 19.57 -7.87
C VAL A 155 1.01 19.14 -7.36
N ALA A 156 0.05 20.05 -7.42
CA ALA A 156 -1.35 19.74 -7.20
C ALA A 156 -2.18 19.94 -8.47
N VAL A 157 -3.01 18.96 -8.75
CA VAL A 157 -3.98 18.98 -9.84
C VAL A 157 -5.38 18.76 -9.29
N ASP A 158 -6.38 19.22 -10.03
CA ASP A 158 -7.78 18.96 -9.80
C ASP A 158 -8.07 17.45 -9.83
N ALA A 159 -8.71 16.89 -8.80
CA ALA A 159 -8.95 15.45 -8.71
C ALA A 159 -9.91 14.92 -9.80
N ILE A 160 -10.82 15.76 -10.28
CA ILE A 160 -11.85 15.39 -11.26
C ILE A 160 -11.34 15.56 -12.68
N THR A 161 -10.61 16.65 -12.96
CA THR A 161 -10.24 17.03 -14.32
C THR A 161 -8.77 16.85 -14.65
N GLY A 162 -7.91 16.64 -13.65
CA GLY A 162 -6.45 16.56 -13.82
C GLY A 162 -5.79 17.90 -14.17
N LYS A 163 -6.54 19.02 -14.12
CA LYS A 163 -6.00 20.35 -14.44
C LYS A 163 -5.10 20.86 -13.33
N PHE A 164 -3.99 21.49 -13.70
CA PHE A 164 -3.09 22.17 -12.77
C PHE A 164 -3.82 23.13 -11.82
N LYS A 165 -3.45 23.12 -10.54
CA LYS A 165 -3.94 24.05 -9.52
C LYS A 165 -2.83 24.91 -8.95
N TRP A 166 -1.77 24.27 -8.47
CA TRP A 166 -0.59 24.95 -7.94
C TRP A 166 0.63 24.02 -7.97
N GLN A 167 1.82 24.61 -7.82
CA GLN A 167 3.06 23.87 -7.57
C GLN A 167 3.91 24.60 -6.54
N PHE A 168 4.73 23.84 -5.83
CA PHE A 168 5.84 24.33 -5.03
C PHE A 168 7.14 23.71 -5.57
N LYS A 169 8.22 24.48 -5.59
CA LYS A 169 9.55 24.00 -5.94
C LYS A 169 10.52 24.44 -4.84
N GLY A 170 11.35 23.53 -4.35
CA GLY A 170 12.46 23.90 -3.46
C GLY A 170 13.45 24.81 -4.19
N GLU A 171 14.00 25.79 -3.48
CA GLU A 171 15.13 26.62 -3.95
C GLU A 171 16.45 25.85 -3.88
#